data_AF-A0A2H6ASN9-F1
#
_entry.id   AF-A0A2H6ASN9-F1
#
_cell.length_a   1.000
_cell.length_b   1.000
_cell.length_c   1.000
_cell.angle_alpha   90.00
_cell.angle_beta   90.00
_cell.angle_gamma   90.00
#
_symmetry.space_group_name_H-M   'P 1'
#
loop_
_entity.id
_entity.type
_entity.pdbx_description
1 polymer ?
#
loop_
_entity_poly.entity_id
_entity_poly.type
_entity_poly.pdbx_seq_one_letter_code
_entity_poly.pdbx_strand_id
1 'polypeptide(L)'
;MKRHPPQPAFDVEVLAHPWWSPVELSEEEIRRNPRHRRMASPIETYRPPTLSELRARGFRFVVVNDDSLARYRAPDAARRYPSFARFDRELAALEPLVVFDPRELDARGPRILVYDLGQDVEPPPPRPAGARR
;
A
#
# COMPACT_ATOMS: atom_id res chain seq x y z
N MET A 1 -32.61 -15.99 10.73
CA MET A 1 -32.10 -14.60 10.88
C MET A 1 -30.68 -14.55 10.33
N LYS A 2 -30.47 -13.83 9.22
CA LYS A 2 -29.16 -13.57 8.60
C LYS A 2 -28.42 -12.53 9.45
N ARG A 3 -27.19 -12.83 9.90
CA ARG A 3 -26.30 -11.84 10.52
C ARG A 3 -25.49 -11.11 9.42
N HIS A 4 -25.41 -9.79 9.54
CA HIS A 4 -24.58 -8.83 8.78
C HIS A 4 -23.07 -9.11 8.86
N PRO A 5 -22.24 -8.46 8.00
CA PRO A 5 -22.32 -8.33 6.55
C PRO A 5 -21.50 -9.47 5.86
N PRO A 6 -21.53 -9.63 4.53
CA PRO A 6 -20.49 -10.43 3.86
C PRO A 6 -19.11 -9.92 4.26
N GLN A 7 -18.17 -10.81 4.61
CA GLN A 7 -16.77 -10.41 4.77
C GLN A 7 -16.35 -9.70 3.47
N PRO A 8 -15.76 -8.51 3.52
CA PRO A 8 -15.18 -7.92 2.32
C PRO A 8 -14.13 -8.90 1.79
N ALA A 9 -14.35 -9.44 0.59
CA ALA A 9 -13.44 -10.33 -0.11
C ALA A 9 -12.25 -9.55 -0.73
N PHE A 10 -11.78 -8.53 -0.01
CA PHE A 10 -10.66 -7.70 -0.41
C PHE A 10 -9.53 -7.95 0.60
N ASP A 11 -8.49 -8.64 0.16
CA ASP A 11 -7.22 -8.68 0.91
C ASP A 11 -6.60 -7.29 0.80
N VAL A 12 -6.84 -6.45 1.82
CA VAL A 12 -6.26 -5.10 1.93
C VAL A 12 -5.00 -5.20 2.76
N GLU A 13 -3.85 -4.88 2.14
CA GLU A 13 -2.57 -4.75 2.84
C GLU A 13 -2.18 -3.28 2.92
N VAL A 14 -1.80 -2.84 4.12
CA VAL A 14 -1.41 -1.45 4.35
C VAL A 14 0.10 -1.31 4.27
N LEU A 15 0.56 -0.63 3.21
CA LEU A 15 1.94 -0.19 3.04
C LEU A 15 2.13 1.19 3.68
N ALA A 16 2.99 1.29 4.70
CA ALA A 16 3.27 2.57 5.33
C ALA A 16 4.73 2.68 5.76
N HIS A 17 5.25 3.90 5.67
CA HIS A 17 6.51 4.28 6.26
C HIS A 17 6.30 4.83 7.68
N PRO A 18 7.10 4.43 8.68
CA PRO A 18 7.15 5.04 10.00
C PRO A 18 7.19 6.58 9.99
N TRP A 19 6.13 7.24 10.49
CA TRP A 19 6.03 8.71 10.45
C TRP A 19 7.15 9.45 11.20
N TRP A 20 7.71 8.85 12.25
CA TRP A 20 8.78 9.43 13.07
C TRP A 20 10.19 9.30 12.48
N SER A 21 10.39 8.41 11.49
CA SER A 21 11.72 8.18 10.96
C SER A 21 12.01 9.17 9.83
N PRO A 22 13.18 9.81 9.79
CA PRO A 22 13.58 10.64 8.65
C PRO A 22 14.14 9.82 7.47
N VAL A 23 14.31 8.50 7.67
CA VAL A 23 14.85 7.54 6.70
C VAL A 23 14.02 6.27 6.69
N GLU A 24 14.13 5.49 5.62
CA GLU A 24 13.57 4.14 5.54
C GLU A 24 14.26 3.21 6.54
N LEU A 25 13.46 2.41 7.24
CA LEU A 25 13.93 1.39 8.17
C LEU A 25 13.48 0.02 7.65
N SER A 26 14.37 -0.97 7.74
CA SER A 26 14.00 -2.37 7.54
C SER A 26 13.15 -2.89 8.70
N GLU A 27 12.42 -3.97 8.43
CA GLU A 27 11.72 -4.72 9.47
C GLU A 27 12.67 -5.20 10.57
N GLU A 28 13.88 -5.62 10.20
CA GLU A 28 14.90 -6.06 11.16
C GLU A 28 15.35 -4.92 12.10
N GLU A 29 15.62 -3.73 11.56
CA GLU A 29 15.96 -2.55 12.37
C GLU A 29 14.83 -2.14 13.31
N ILE A 30 13.59 -2.32 12.87
CA ILE A 30 12.41 -2.05 13.70
C ILE A 30 12.30 -3.08 14.81
N ARG A 31 12.44 -4.38 14.50
CA ARG A 31 12.35 -5.47 15.48
C ARG A 31 13.49 -5.44 16.51
N ARG A 32 14.71 -5.09 16.10
CA ARG A 32 15.89 -5.06 16.99
C ARG A 32 15.86 -3.88 17.97
N ASN A 33 15.33 -2.72 17.59
CA ASN A 33 15.36 -1.52 18.42
C ASN A 33 14.08 -1.36 19.27
N PRO A 34 14.16 -1.41 20.62
CA PRO A 34 12.99 -1.24 21.49
C PRO A 34 12.22 0.07 21.28
N ARG A 35 12.92 1.16 20.93
CA ARG A 35 12.29 2.46 20.65
C ARG A 35 11.51 2.42 19.34
N HIS A 36 12.03 1.77 18.31
CA HIS A 36 11.31 1.61 17.05
C HIS A 36 10.07 0.73 17.22
N ARG A 37 10.17 -0.40 17.93
CA ARG A 37 9.01 -1.26 18.22
C ARG A 37 7.88 -0.55 18.94
N ARG A 38 8.19 0.32 19.91
CA ARG A 38 7.17 1.07 20.66
C ARG A 38 6.42 2.09 19.81
N MET A 39 7.09 2.63 18.80
CA MET A 39 6.51 3.64 17.93
C MET A 39 5.91 3.02 16.67
N ALA A 40 6.32 1.80 16.30
CA ALA A 40 5.79 1.05 15.18
C ALA A 40 4.25 1.00 15.24
N SER A 41 3.59 1.69 14.30
CA SER A 41 2.19 1.43 13.95
C SER A 41 2.03 -0.06 13.57
N PRO A 42 0.80 -0.61 13.53
CA PRO A 42 0.54 -1.97 13.05
C PRO A 42 0.77 -2.10 11.53
N ILE A 43 1.93 -1.67 11.06
CA ILE A 43 2.37 -1.70 9.68
C ILE A 43 2.72 -3.15 9.39
N GLU A 44 1.99 -3.74 8.44
CA GLU A 44 2.16 -5.14 8.05
C GLU A 44 3.41 -5.30 7.17
N THR A 45 3.72 -4.30 6.35
CA THR A 45 4.85 -4.32 5.42
C THR A 45 5.63 -3.00 5.46
N TYR A 46 6.89 -3.08 5.91
CA TYR A 46 7.75 -1.91 6.17
C TYR A 46 8.50 -1.39 4.93
N ARG A 47 8.60 -2.22 3.88
CA ARG A 47 9.20 -1.85 2.60
C ARG A 47 8.22 -2.16 1.48
N PRO A 48 7.91 -1.21 0.60
CA PRO A 48 7.00 -1.48 -0.50
C PRO A 48 7.65 -2.52 -1.43
N PRO A 49 6.92 -3.60 -1.77
CA PRO A 49 7.30 -4.48 -2.87
C PRO A 49 7.26 -3.72 -4.20
N THR A 50 7.78 -4.30 -5.27
CA THR A 50 7.59 -3.82 -6.64
C THR A 50 6.13 -4.02 -7.10
N LEU A 51 5.68 -3.28 -8.11
CA LEU A 51 4.36 -3.48 -8.70
C LEU A 51 4.20 -4.89 -9.30
N SER A 52 5.29 -5.46 -9.83
CA SER A 52 5.30 -6.85 -10.33
C SER A 52 5.07 -7.87 -9.21
N GLU A 53 5.73 -7.71 -8.06
CA GLU A 53 5.51 -8.55 -6.89
C GLU A 53 4.07 -8.41 -6.35
N LEU A 54 3.51 -7.20 -6.34
CA LEU A 54 2.10 -7.00 -5.97
C LEU A 54 1.16 -7.76 -6.91
N ARG A 55 1.37 -7.66 -8.23
CA ARG A 55 0.60 -8.43 -9.22
C ARG A 55 0.71 -9.94 -8.99
N ALA A 56 1.92 -10.43 -8.78
CA ALA A 56 2.18 -11.86 -8.52
C ALA A 56 1.51 -12.36 -7.22
N ARG A 57 1.34 -11.47 -6.24
CA ARG A 57 0.59 -11.73 -4.99
C ARG A 57 -0.92 -11.63 -5.17
N GLY A 58 -1.41 -11.28 -6.37
CA GLY A 58 -2.83 -11.15 -6.68
C GLY A 58 -3.44 -9.78 -6.40
N PHE A 59 -2.63 -8.78 -6.00
CA PHE A 59 -3.14 -7.42 -5.82
C PHE A 59 -3.49 -6.80 -7.17
N ARG A 60 -4.73 -6.32 -7.27
CA ARG A 60 -5.23 -5.65 -8.48
C ARG A 60 -5.10 -4.13 -8.41
N PHE A 61 -5.29 -3.56 -7.23
CA PHE A 61 -5.33 -2.11 -7.08
C PHE A 61 -4.28 -1.63 -6.09
N VAL A 62 -3.73 -0.45 -6.36
CA VAL A 62 -2.93 0.32 -5.41
C VAL A 62 -3.65 1.63 -5.14
N VAL A 63 -3.86 1.94 -3.86
CA VAL A 63 -4.49 3.19 -3.42
C VAL A 63 -3.46 4.02 -2.68
N VAL A 64 -3.26 5.26 -3.12
CA VAL A 64 -2.32 6.21 -2.51
C VAL A 64 -2.98 7.58 -2.38
N ASN A 65 -2.39 8.45 -1.57
CA ASN A 65 -2.77 9.86 -1.50
C ASN A 65 -1.62 10.73 -2.00
N ASP A 66 -1.93 11.88 -2.59
CA ASP A 66 -0.90 12.74 -3.21
C ASP A 66 0.07 13.38 -2.22
N ASP A 67 -0.34 13.62 -0.97
CA ASP A 67 0.56 14.06 0.10
C ASP A 67 1.70 13.05 0.35
N SER A 68 1.39 11.74 0.33
CA SER A 68 2.40 10.70 0.50
C SER A 68 3.33 10.62 -0.72
N LEU A 69 2.78 10.75 -1.94
CA LEU A 69 3.57 10.75 -3.17
C LEU A 69 4.54 11.95 -3.19
N ALA A 70 4.10 13.13 -2.77
CA ALA A 70 4.95 14.32 -2.70
C ALA A 70 6.20 14.08 -1.84
N ARG A 71 6.07 13.35 -0.72
CA ARG A 71 7.20 12.97 0.14
C ARG A 71 8.23 12.11 -0.60
N TYR A 72 7.78 11.18 -1.43
CA TYR A 72 8.65 10.22 -2.12
C TYR A 72 9.16 10.72 -3.49
N ARG A 73 8.62 11.84 -3.99
CA ARG A 73 9.09 12.56 -5.18
C ARG A 73 10.10 13.67 -4.88
N ALA A 74 10.32 14.00 -3.62
CA ALA A 74 11.29 15.02 -3.23
C ALA A 74 12.71 14.68 -3.74
N PRO A 75 13.57 15.67 -4.05
CA PRO A 75 14.90 15.42 -4.63
C PRO A 75 15.79 14.45 -3.84
N ASP A 76 15.71 14.50 -2.50
CA ASP A 76 16.46 13.65 -1.59
C ASP A 76 15.78 12.29 -1.30
N ALA A 77 14.58 12.04 -1.84
CA ALA A 77 13.77 10.88 -1.48
C ALA A 77 14.44 9.57 -1.85
N ALA A 78 15.11 9.48 -3.01
CA ALA A 78 15.83 8.26 -3.40
C ALA A 78 16.96 7.88 -2.43
N ARG A 79 17.57 8.86 -1.75
CA ARG A 79 18.59 8.62 -0.72
C ARG A 79 17.97 8.22 0.63
N ARG A 80 16.87 8.86 1.01
CA ARG A 80 16.24 8.67 2.34
C ARG A 80 15.28 7.48 2.38
N TYR A 81 14.58 7.23 1.29
CA TYR A 81 13.50 6.26 1.15
C TYR A 81 13.63 5.48 -0.17
N PRO A 82 14.73 4.75 -0.40
CA PRO A 82 15.02 4.13 -1.69
C PRO A 82 13.90 3.23 -2.22
N SER A 83 13.27 2.41 -1.36
CA SER A 83 12.21 1.50 -1.80
C SER A 83 10.92 2.25 -2.15
N PHE A 84 10.56 3.27 -1.35
CA PHE A 84 9.38 4.08 -1.61
C PHE A 84 9.55 4.98 -2.84
N ALA A 85 10.72 5.58 -3.05
CA ALA A 85 11.02 6.36 -4.24
C ALA A 85 11.11 5.50 -5.50
N ARG A 86 11.50 4.22 -5.39
CA ARG A 86 11.36 3.25 -6.49
C ARG A 86 9.89 2.96 -6.78
N PHE A 87 9.12 2.61 -5.75
CA PHE A 87 7.70 2.30 -5.88
C PHE A 87 6.89 3.44 -6.50
N ASP A 88 7.11 4.68 -6.05
CA ASP A 88 6.44 5.86 -6.63
C ASP A 88 6.83 6.09 -8.10
N ARG A 89 8.09 5.83 -8.50
CA ARG A 89 8.49 5.90 -9.92
C ARG A 89 7.79 4.84 -10.76
N GLU A 90 7.63 3.63 -10.24
CA GLU A 90 6.86 2.58 -10.93
C GLU A 90 5.39 2.99 -11.09
N LEU A 91 4.78 3.56 -10.04
CA LEU A 91 3.40 4.09 -10.10
C LEU A 91 3.26 5.28 -11.05
N ALA A 92 4.25 6.18 -11.11
CA ALA A 92 4.22 7.35 -11.98
C ALA A 92 4.28 7.01 -13.48
N ALA A 93 4.68 5.78 -13.82
CA ALA A 93 4.60 5.26 -15.18
C ALA A 93 3.19 4.77 -15.56
N LEU A 94 2.27 4.71 -14.59
CA LEU A 94 0.87 4.33 -14.79
C LEU A 94 -0.02 5.58 -14.73
N GLU A 95 -1.13 5.52 -15.46
CA GLU A 95 -2.22 6.49 -15.32
C GLU A 95 -3.17 6.03 -14.19
N PRO A 96 -3.56 6.92 -13.26
CA PRO A 96 -4.55 6.57 -12.25
C PRO A 96 -5.88 6.17 -12.90
N LEU A 97 -6.45 5.05 -12.49
CA LEU A 97 -7.80 4.63 -12.90
C LEU A 97 -8.86 5.58 -12.33
N VAL A 98 -8.68 6.00 -11.07
CA VAL A 98 -9.57 6.93 -10.38
C VAL A 98 -8.73 7.97 -9.65
N VAL A 99 -9.15 9.23 -9.76
CA VAL A 99 -8.70 10.32 -8.90
C VAL A 99 -9.92 10.85 -8.17
N PHE A 100 -9.86 10.83 -6.84
CA PHE A 100 -10.88 11.40 -5.97
C PHE A 100 -10.30 12.65 -5.30
N ASP A 101 -10.86 13.81 -5.60
CA ASP A 101 -10.51 15.05 -4.92
C ASP A 101 -11.61 15.42 -3.91
N PRO A 102 -11.34 15.35 -2.58
CA PRO A 102 -12.34 15.68 -1.57
C PRO A 102 -12.85 17.13 -1.67
N ARG A 103 -12.10 18.03 -2.32
CA ARG A 103 -12.49 19.43 -2.51
C ARG A 103 -13.68 19.58 -3.43
N GLU A 104 -13.93 18.62 -4.31
CA GLU A 104 -15.14 18.57 -5.16
C GLU A 104 -16.41 18.37 -4.34
N LEU A 105 -16.28 17.92 -3.08
CA LEU A 105 -17.36 17.69 -2.14
C LEU A 105 -17.32 18.67 -0.95
N ASP A 106 -16.68 19.84 -1.11
CA ASP A 106 -16.44 20.81 -0.03
C ASP A 106 -15.72 20.21 1.21
N ALA A 107 -15.03 19.08 1.05
CA ALA A 107 -14.29 18.42 2.10
C ALA A 107 -12.79 18.76 2.04
N ARG A 108 -12.10 18.60 3.19
CA ARG A 108 -10.65 18.79 3.30
C ARG A 108 -9.93 17.44 3.22
N GLY A 109 -8.76 17.43 2.59
CA GLY A 109 -7.88 16.25 2.57
C GLY A 109 -6.99 16.20 1.33
N PRO A 110 -6.09 15.21 1.27
CA PRO A 110 -5.32 14.91 0.07
C PRO A 110 -6.19 14.28 -1.00
N ARG A 111 -5.77 14.38 -2.26
CA ARG A 111 -6.41 13.62 -3.35
C ARG A 111 -6.05 12.15 -3.19
N ILE A 112 -7.02 11.29 -3.43
CA ILE A 112 -6.83 9.83 -3.42
C ILE A 112 -6.71 9.35 -4.86
N LEU A 113 -5.67 8.59 -5.15
CA LEU A 113 -5.39 8.04 -6.46
C LEU A 113 -5.46 6.52 -6.38
N VAL A 114 -6.21 5.92 -7.30
CA VAL A 114 -6.34 4.47 -7.43
C VAL A 114 -5.71 4.06 -8.76
N TYR A 115 -4.75 3.15 -8.69
CA TYR A 115 -4.06 2.59 -9.85
C TYR A 115 -4.52 1.15 -10.05
N ASP A 116 -4.91 0.79 -11.27
CA ASP A 116 -5.08 -0.62 -11.65
C ASP A 116 -3.72 -1.17 -12.08
N LEU A 117 -3.28 -2.24 -11.42
CA LEU A 117 -2.07 -2.93 -11.80
C LEU A 117 -2.30 -3.83 -13.03
N GLY A 118 -3.54 -4.09 -13.44
CA GLY A 118 -3.86 -5.05 -14.49
C GLY A 118 -3.71 -6.50 -14.02
N GLN A 119 -4.32 -7.43 -14.74
CA GLN A 119 -4.21 -8.86 -14.48
C GLN A 119 -3.73 -9.58 -15.75
N ASP A 120 -2.49 -10.05 -15.72
CA ASP A 120 -2.03 -11.18 -16.56
C ASP A 120 -1.94 -12.46 -15.74
N VAL A 121 -2.68 -12.55 -14.63
CA VAL A 121 -2.64 -13.71 -13.72
C VAL A 121 -4.03 -14.31 -13.66
N GLU A 122 -4.17 -15.50 -14.23
CA GLU A 122 -5.34 -16.35 -14.08
C GLU A 122 -5.67 -16.46 -12.57
N PRO A 123 -6.90 -16.13 -12.15
CA PRO A 123 -7.23 -16.13 -10.72
C PRO A 123 -6.96 -17.53 -10.13
N PRO A 124 -6.38 -17.60 -8.91
CA PRO A 124 -6.15 -18.90 -8.28
C PRO A 124 -7.48 -19.66 -8.20
N PRO A 125 -7.49 -20.98 -8.46
CA PRO A 125 -8.72 -21.75 -8.49
C PRO A 125 -9.47 -21.58 -7.16
N PRO A 126 -10.82 -21.49 -7.19
CA PRO A 126 -11.61 -21.31 -5.99
C PRO A 126 -11.29 -22.43 -5.00
N ARG A 127 -10.94 -22.06 -3.75
CA ARG A 127 -10.71 -23.06 -2.70
C ARG A 127 -11.97 -23.92 -2.56
N PRO A 128 -11.86 -25.26 -2.51
CA PRO A 128 -13.04 -26.11 -2.41
C PRO A 128 -13.83 -25.73 -1.16
N ALA A 129 -15.11 -25.41 -1.38
CA ALA A 129 -16.06 -25.16 -0.31
C ALA A 129 -16.33 -26.47 0.44
N GLY A 130 -15.50 -26.78 1.44
CA GLY A 130 -15.71 -27.96 2.27
C GLY A 130 -14.44 -28.63 2.76
N ALA A 131 -13.77 -28.00 3.71
CA ALA A 131 -12.94 -28.73 4.67
C ALA A 131 -13.38 -28.33 6.08
N ARG A 132 -14.61 -28.72 6.43
CA ARG A 132 -14.98 -28.89 7.84
C ARG A 132 -14.40 -30.24 8.28
N ARG A 133 -13.47 -30.21 9.22
CA ARG A 133 -13.27 -31.29 10.19
C ARG A 133 -13.57 -30.71 11.56
#